data_AF-I2QQ47-F1
#
_entry.id   AF-I2QQ47-F1
#
_cell.length_a   1.000
_cell.length_b   1.000
_cell.length_c   1.000
_cell.angle_alpha   90.00
_cell.angle_beta   90.00
_cell.angle_gamma   90.00
#
_symmetry.space_group_name_H-M   'P 1'
#
loop_
_entity.id
_entity.type
_entity.pdbx_description
1 polymer ?
#
loop_
_entity_poly.entity_id
_entity_poly.type
_entity_poly.pdbx_seq_one_letter_code
_entity_poly.pdbx_strand_id
1 'polypeptide(L)'
;MADINPSAADIRTMLAETLLRLRKANAEYFEQLEMGLNASKLPIANHAKEFCGYMQRNVTATFGLGDKLMQAKDMQDALEIQSDFFQAQMRLLTEQSKSMSESAMKAATEAFAPKN
;
A
#
# COMPACT_ATOMS: atom_id res chain seq x y z
N MET A 1 33.39 29.48 -6.69
CA MET A 1 32.58 28.68 -5.76
C MET A 1 31.27 28.41 -6.46
N ALA A 2 30.97 27.16 -6.79
CA ALA A 2 29.68 26.82 -7.39
C ALA A 2 28.60 27.03 -6.31
N ASP A 3 27.48 27.66 -6.65
CA ASP A 3 26.30 27.71 -5.79
C ASP A 3 25.85 26.27 -5.52
N ILE A 4 26.16 25.74 -4.33
CA ILE A 4 25.81 24.36 -3.91
C ILE A 4 24.39 24.33 -3.31
N ASN A 5 23.55 25.33 -3.58
CA ASN A 5 22.18 25.32 -3.08
C ASN A 5 21.24 24.87 -4.21
N PRO A 6 20.80 23.59 -4.23
CA PRO A 6 19.91 23.10 -5.25
C PRO A 6 18.62 23.92 -5.24
N SER A 7 18.13 24.31 -6.42
CA SER A 7 16.88 25.05 -6.51
C SER A 7 15.71 24.20 -6.01
N ALA A 8 14.59 24.83 -5.66
CA ALA A 8 13.38 24.08 -5.29
C ALA A 8 12.92 23.11 -6.40
N ALA A 9 13.22 23.41 -7.66
CA ALA A 9 12.94 22.53 -8.79
C ALA A 9 13.87 21.31 -8.82
N ASP A 10 15.16 21.50 -8.54
CA ASP A 10 16.15 20.42 -8.46
C ASP A 10 15.83 19.48 -7.29
N ILE A 11 15.45 20.06 -6.14
CA ILE A 11 15.01 19.30 -4.96
C ILE A 11 13.79 18.44 -5.32
N ARG A 12 12.75 19.04 -5.94
CA ARG A 12 11.55 18.29 -6.36
C ARG A 12 11.88 17.16 -7.34
N THR A 13 12.78 17.41 -8.29
CA THR A 13 13.22 16.41 -9.26
C THR A 13 13.93 15.25 -8.56
N MET A 14 14.86 15.54 -7.65
CA MET A 14 15.57 14.54 -6.86
C MET A 14 14.64 13.71 -5.97
N LEU A 15 13.63 14.34 -5.36
CA LEU A 15 12.58 13.65 -4.59
C LEU A 15 11.76 12.72 -5.49
N ALA A 16 11.32 13.19 -6.65
CA ALA A 16 10.54 12.40 -7.60
C ALA A 16 11.32 11.17 -8.08
N GLU A 17 12.60 11.32 -8.43
CA GLU A 17 13.45 10.20 -8.79
C GLU A 17 13.64 9.20 -7.64
N THR A 18 13.83 9.71 -6.42
CA THR A 18 14.04 8.87 -5.24
C THR A 18 12.77 8.08 -4.90
N LEU A 19 11.59 8.70 -5.00
CA LEU A 19 10.31 8.01 -4.84
C LEU A 19 10.11 6.96 -5.93
N LEU A 20 10.47 7.25 -7.19
CA LEU A 20 10.39 6.27 -8.27
C LEU A 20 11.31 5.06 -8.01
N ARG A 21 12.56 5.29 -7.60
CA ARG A 21 13.50 4.22 -7.23
C ARG A 21 12.98 3.40 -6.07
N LEU A 22 12.46 4.06 -5.03
CA LEU A 22 11.92 3.39 -3.84
C LEU A 22 10.66 2.57 -4.18
N ARG A 23 9.79 3.08 -5.04
CA ARG A 23 8.60 2.36 -5.53
C ARG A 23 8.99 1.10 -6.28
N LYS A 24 9.99 1.18 -7.16
CA LYS A 24 10.52 0.02 -7.89
C LYS A 24 11.09 -1.04 -6.93
N ALA A 25 11.95 -0.64 -6.01
CA ALA A 25 12.54 -1.54 -5.02
C ALA A 25 11.48 -2.22 -4.12
N ASN A 26 10.43 -1.49 -3.74
CA ASN A 26 9.32 -2.07 -2.98
C ASN A 26 8.55 -3.12 -3.81
N ALA A 27 8.27 -2.83 -5.09
CA ALA A 27 7.58 -3.79 -5.96
C ALA A 27 8.38 -5.09 -6.10
N GLU A 28 9.69 -4.98 -6.36
CA GLU A 28 10.60 -6.15 -6.45
C GLU A 28 10.65 -6.93 -5.13
N TYR A 29 10.67 -6.24 -3.97
CA TYR A 29 10.63 -6.89 -2.66
C TYR A 29 9.34 -7.71 -2.44
N PHE A 30 8.18 -7.13 -2.74
CA PHE A 30 6.90 -7.83 -2.58
C PHE A 30 6.76 -9.01 -3.53
N GLU A 31 7.28 -8.90 -4.77
CA GLU A 31 7.32 -10.01 -5.72
C GLU A 31 8.15 -11.19 -5.16
N GLN A 32 9.36 -10.91 -4.65
CA GLN A 32 10.20 -11.94 -4.04
C GLN A 32 9.55 -12.57 -2.81
N LEU A 33 8.91 -11.76 -1.97
CA LEU A 33 8.20 -12.23 -0.79
C LEU A 33 7.03 -13.14 -1.17
N GLU A 34 6.25 -12.76 -2.18
CA GLU A 34 5.14 -13.57 -2.71
C GLU A 34 5.64 -14.90 -3.29
N MET A 35 6.73 -14.88 -4.07
CA MET A 35 7.38 -16.10 -4.57
C MET A 35 7.80 -17.03 -3.43
N GLY A 36 8.44 -16.48 -2.38
CA GLY A 36 8.86 -17.25 -1.21
C GLY A 36 7.68 -17.86 -0.44
N LEU A 37 6.59 -17.11 -0.28
CA LEU A 37 5.37 -17.61 0.36
C LEU A 37 4.66 -18.67 -0.50
N ASN A 38 4.69 -18.54 -1.83
CA ASN A 38 4.14 -19.53 -2.76
C ASN A 38 4.93 -20.85 -2.74
N ALA A 39 6.25 -20.79 -2.58
CA ALA A 39 7.11 -21.96 -2.46
C ALA A 39 7.04 -22.63 -1.07
N SER A 40 6.51 -21.94 -0.06
CA SER A 40 6.45 -22.42 1.32
C SER A 40 5.36 -23.47 1.53
N LYS A 41 5.71 -24.58 2.20
CA LYS A 41 4.77 -25.63 2.62
C LYS A 41 4.15 -25.36 4.00
N LEU A 42 4.46 -24.22 4.62
CA LEU A 42 4.00 -23.92 5.97
C LEU A 42 2.50 -23.55 5.99
N PRO A 43 1.72 -24.03 6.97
CA PRO A 43 0.30 -23.68 7.10
C PRO A 43 0.02 -22.17 7.20
N ILE A 44 0.98 -21.40 7.72
CA ILE A 44 0.87 -19.93 7.86
C ILE A 44 1.03 -19.18 6.53
N ALA A 45 1.51 -19.83 5.47
CA ALA A 45 1.82 -19.18 4.20
C ALA A 45 0.61 -18.48 3.57
N ASN A 46 -0.60 -19.04 3.72
CA ASN A 46 -1.82 -18.42 3.18
C ASN A 46 -2.18 -17.10 3.90
N HIS A 47 -2.14 -17.08 5.24
CA HIS A 47 -2.39 -15.87 6.02
C HIS A 47 -1.30 -14.81 5.80
N ALA A 48 -0.05 -15.25 5.64
CA ALA A 48 1.05 -14.36 5.30
C ALA A 48 0.86 -13.71 3.93
N LYS A 49 0.30 -14.41 2.93
CA LYS A 49 0.01 -13.82 1.60
C LYS A 49 -1.04 -12.72 1.68
N GLU A 50 -2.13 -12.96 2.42
CA GLU A 50 -3.17 -11.94 2.61
C GLU A 50 -2.61 -10.68 3.28
N PHE A 51 -1.80 -10.87 4.33
CA PHE A 51 -1.12 -9.77 5.00
C PHE A 51 -0.16 -9.02 4.07
N CYS A 52 0.62 -9.73 3.25
CA CYS A 52 1.50 -9.11 2.26
C CYS A 52 0.71 -8.29 1.22
N GLY A 53 -0.44 -8.78 0.78
CA GLY A 53 -1.33 -8.03 -0.11
C GLY A 53 -1.83 -6.72 0.51
N TYR A 54 -2.13 -6.72 1.82
CA TYR A 54 -2.48 -5.48 2.54
C TYR A 54 -1.32 -4.50 2.61
N MET A 55 -0.12 -4.98 2.96
CA MET A 55 1.08 -4.15 3.01
C MET A 55 1.40 -3.55 1.64
N GLN A 56 1.37 -4.35 0.57
CA GLN A 56 1.65 -3.88 -0.79
C GLN A 56 0.67 -2.78 -1.22
N ARG A 57 -0.63 -2.94 -0.94
CA ARG A 57 -1.65 -1.93 -1.21
C ARG A 57 -1.42 -0.64 -0.42
N ASN A 58 -1.12 -0.75 0.87
CA ASN A 58 -0.87 0.40 1.74
C ASN A 58 0.38 1.20 1.31
N VAL A 59 1.47 0.50 1.02
CA VAL A 59 2.72 1.09 0.51
C VAL A 59 2.48 1.77 -0.84
N THR A 60 1.76 1.12 -1.75
CA THR A 60 1.40 1.70 -3.06
C THR A 60 0.57 2.97 -2.90
N ALA A 61 -0.41 2.97 -2.01
CA ALA A 61 -1.24 4.14 -1.73
C ALA A 61 -0.41 5.30 -1.15
N THR A 62 0.56 4.99 -0.28
CA THR A 62 1.46 5.98 0.33
C THR A 62 2.37 6.64 -0.71
N PHE A 63 2.90 5.86 -1.67
CA PHE A 63 3.63 6.46 -2.80
C PHE A 63 2.73 7.36 -3.65
N GLY A 64 1.50 6.94 -3.93
CA GLY A 64 0.53 7.79 -4.64
C GLY A 64 0.20 9.09 -3.90
N LEU A 65 0.17 9.08 -2.57
CA LEU A 65 0.05 10.29 -1.76
C LEU A 65 1.27 11.20 -1.93
N GLY A 66 2.48 10.63 -1.83
CA GLY A 66 3.73 11.37 -2.04
C GLY A 66 3.80 12.04 -3.42
N ASP A 67 3.41 11.32 -4.48
CA ASP A 67 3.35 11.84 -5.85
C ASP A 67 2.42 13.05 -5.98
N LYS A 68 1.26 13.00 -5.33
CA LYS A 68 0.30 14.12 -5.31
C LYS A 68 0.83 15.30 -4.49
N LEU A 69 1.36 15.05 -3.29
CA LEU A 69 1.88 16.10 -2.41
C LEU A 69 3.07 16.85 -3.03
N MET A 70 3.94 16.19 -3.78
CA MET A 70 5.02 16.84 -4.52
C MET A 70 4.52 17.84 -5.58
N GLN A 71 3.32 17.61 -6.10
CA GLN A 71 2.68 18.43 -7.13
C GLN A 71 1.73 19.48 -6.55
N ALA A 72 1.52 19.49 -5.22
CA ALA A 72 0.63 20.43 -4.56
C ALA A 72 1.09 21.87 -4.80
N LYS A 73 0.14 22.74 -5.17
CA LYS A 73 0.40 24.15 -5.49
C LYS A 73 0.62 24.98 -4.24
N ASP A 74 -0.12 24.66 -3.19
CA ASP A 74 -0.11 25.35 -1.91
C ASP A 74 -0.56 24.41 -0.77
N MET A 75 -0.63 24.95 0.45
CA MET A 75 -1.01 24.18 1.64
C MET A 75 -2.48 23.74 1.60
N GLN A 76 -3.37 24.50 0.96
CA GLN A 76 -4.78 24.13 0.87
C GLN A 76 -4.95 22.91 -0.04
N ASP A 77 -4.29 22.92 -1.19
CA ASP A 77 -4.21 21.78 -2.13
C ASP A 77 -3.59 20.54 -1.44
N ALA A 78 -2.52 20.73 -0.66
CA ALA A 78 -1.92 19.64 0.12
C ALA A 78 -2.87 19.04 1.18
N LEU A 79 -3.68 19.87 1.86
CA LEU A 79 -4.68 19.40 2.83
C LEU A 79 -5.84 18.67 2.17
N GLU A 80 -6.26 19.10 0.98
CA GLU A 80 -7.26 18.39 0.17
C GLU A 80 -6.73 17.01 -0.25
N ILE A 81 -5.51 16.95 -0.79
CA ILE A 81 -4.82 15.69 -1.14
C ILE A 81 -4.74 14.73 0.05
N GLN A 82 -4.36 15.23 1.23
CA GLN A 82 -4.28 14.43 2.45
C GLN A 82 -5.65 13.94 2.92
N SER A 83 -6.69 14.78 2.80
CA SER A 83 -8.06 14.43 3.18
C SER A 83 -8.63 13.35 2.27
N ASP A 84 -8.44 13.47 0.96
CA ASP A 84 -8.83 12.47 -0.02
C ASP A 84 -8.16 11.11 0.24
N PHE A 85 -6.86 11.14 0.54
CA PHE A 85 -6.13 9.94 0.91
C PHE A 85 -6.72 9.29 2.15
N PHE A 86 -6.97 10.05 3.22
CA PHE A 86 -7.56 9.52 4.45
C PHE A 86 -8.95 8.91 4.20
N GLN A 87 -9.81 9.60 3.45
CA GLN A 87 -11.12 9.07 3.09
C GLN A 87 -11.02 7.76 2.29
N ALA A 88 -10.11 7.68 1.33
CA ALA A 88 -9.87 6.47 0.55
C ALA A 88 -9.36 5.31 1.44
N GLN A 89 -8.40 5.57 2.34
CA GLN A 89 -7.91 4.55 3.27
C GLN A 89 -9.00 4.06 4.24
N MET A 90 -9.88 4.94 4.71
CA MET A 90 -11.01 4.55 5.56
C MET A 90 -12.06 3.72 4.84
N ARG A 91 -12.35 4.03 3.57
CA ARG A 91 -13.22 3.19 2.73
C ARG A 91 -12.61 1.80 2.53
N LEU A 92 -11.33 1.74 2.15
CA LEU A 92 -10.61 0.47 1.99
C LEU A 92 -10.59 -0.36 3.27
N LEU A 93 -10.35 0.27 4.42
CA LEU A 93 -10.37 -0.43 5.72
C LEU A 93 -11.77 -0.97 6.03
N THR A 94 -12.82 -0.19 5.76
CA THR A 94 -14.20 -0.60 5.96
C THR A 94 -14.54 -1.80 5.07
N GLU A 95 -14.18 -1.74 3.78
CA GLU A 95 -14.36 -2.84 2.83
C GLU A 95 -13.62 -4.10 3.24
N GLN A 96 -12.36 -3.97 3.68
CA GLN A 96 -11.56 -5.09 4.18
C GLN A 96 -12.18 -5.72 5.43
N SER A 97 -12.65 -4.91 6.39
CA SER A 97 -13.30 -5.41 7.61
C SER A 97 -14.60 -6.18 7.30
N LYS A 98 -15.35 -5.71 6.31
CA LYS A 98 -16.57 -6.37 5.83
C LYS A 98 -16.23 -7.69 5.15
N SER A 99 -15.28 -7.69 4.22
CA SER A 99 -14.83 -8.90 3.52
C SER A 99 -14.27 -9.95 4.49
N MET A 100 -13.50 -9.54 5.50
CA MET A 100 -12.99 -10.43 6.54
C MET A 100 -14.13 -11.04 7.38
N SER A 101 -15.15 -10.23 7.71
CA SER A 101 -16.33 -10.68 8.46
C SER A 101 -17.19 -11.65 7.64
N GLU A 102 -17.36 -11.40 6.34
CA GLU A 102 -18.04 -12.29 5.40
C GLU A 102 -17.29 -13.63 5.26
N SER A 103 -15.96 -13.59 5.11
CA SER A 103 -15.12 -14.78 5.06
C SER A 103 -15.19 -15.60 6.35
N ALA A 104 -15.16 -14.95 7.52
CA ALA A 104 -15.31 -15.62 8.81
C ALA A 104 -16.69 -16.27 8.96
N MET A 105 -17.77 -15.57 8.56
CA MET A 105 -19.14 -16.09 8.58
C MET A 105 -19.28 -17.30 7.64
N LYS A 106 -18.68 -17.24 6.45
CA LYS A 106 -18.66 -18.35 5.50
C LYS A 106 -17.93 -19.56 6.07
N ALA A 107 -16.74 -19.37 6.64
CA ALA A 107 -15.96 -20.43 7.27
C ALA A 107 -16.69 -21.07 8.46
N ALA A 108 -17.37 -20.27 9.30
CA ALA A 108 -18.22 -20.77 10.36
C ALA A 108 -19.39 -21.60 9.80
N THR A 109 -20.09 -21.08 8.78
CA THR A 109 -21.20 -21.80 8.13
C THR A 109 -20.75 -23.13 7.54
N GLU A 110 -19.59 -23.18 6.89
CA GLU A 110 -18.99 -24.41 6.35
C GLU A 110 -18.58 -25.39 7.46
N ALA A 111 -18.07 -24.90 8.60
CA ALA A 111 -17.69 -25.73 9.73
C ALA A 111 -18.91 -26.35 10.46
N PHE A 112 -20.06 -25.66 10.44
CA PHE A 112 -21.31 -26.12 11.03
C PHE A 112 -22.28 -26.76 10.01
N ALA A 113 -21.93 -26.79 8.72
CA ALA A 113 -22.72 -27.46 7.71
C ALA A 113 -22.68 -28.99 7.93
N PRO A 114 -23.84 -29.67 7.91
CA PRO A 114 -23.89 -31.13 8.07
C PRO A 114 -23.14 -31.79 6.91
N LYS A 115 -22.23 -32.72 7.24
CA LYS A 115 -21.57 -33.57 6.25
C LYS A 115 -22.59 -34.59 5.74
N ASN A 116 -23.04 -34.44 4.51
CA ASN A 116 -23.78 -35.46 3.76
C ASN A 116 -22.81 -36.31 2.94
#